data_AF-A0A2E7CKT4-F1
#
_entry.id   AF-A0A2E7CKT4-F1
#
_cell.length_a   1.000
_cell.length_b   1.000
_cell.length_c   1.000
_cell.angle_alpha   90.00
_cell.angle_beta   90.00
_cell.angle_gamma   90.00
#
_symmetry.space_group_name_H-M   'P 1'
#
loop_
_entity.id
_entity.type
_entity.pdbx_description
1 polymer ?
#
loop_
_entity_poly.entity_id
_entity_poly.type
_entity_poly.pdbx_seq_one_letter_code
_entity_poly.pdbx_strand_id
1 'polypeptide(L)'
;MIFLLFNLGCDSPEPNKDKLDPLLEELILLQKNPQTQDCNKLNPSLRQKCNQIKSRPHLWIKQPHLIAKKSTSGPISTHLIPKATALKQLQTSIKTIKAHNECHPQDWMCFTEQALNADNANEASALCGSIESSKWNDECYFEIAEHRLETQGDYLASAQLCSHSESFLSDCFRHLIFTLAKSAPHALSNEQDWQLFINNMNELNSTWSILDQDFGSAQIELMWAKGIDLAYEKAGIVAGNPLFILPKESRPHILASATYQLMRMEGCQSFTLTGWVERIKRALTYQLEPSQTRPAKAYINLKAKDNWANQNTEQLFSAVYYRTDGRRIKGGSEDEELLICILEASARLPQGEILLKEGLKHQSKKVQQTAKRHIMR
;
A
#
# COMPACT_ATOMS: atom_id res chain seq x y z
N MET A 1 55.77 44.85 16.67
CA MET A 1 54.72 43.81 16.52
C MET A 1 54.20 43.94 15.10
N ILE A 2 54.58 43.01 14.24
CA ILE A 2 54.52 43.12 12.77
C ILE A 2 53.11 42.77 12.27
N PHE A 3 52.48 43.69 11.53
CA PHE A 3 51.28 43.45 10.75
C PHE A 3 51.66 42.73 9.44
N LEU A 4 51.13 41.52 9.23
CA LEU A 4 51.19 40.82 7.95
C LEU A 4 49.82 40.92 7.26
N LEU A 5 49.78 41.73 6.20
CA LEU A 5 48.72 41.78 5.21
C LEU A 5 48.92 40.61 4.23
N PHE A 6 48.01 39.63 4.25
CA PHE A 6 47.85 38.68 3.15
C PHE A 6 46.71 39.16 2.25
N ASN A 7 47.10 39.71 1.10
CA ASN A 7 46.22 40.03 -0.01
C ASN A 7 46.20 38.81 -0.93
N LEU A 8 45.25 37.90 -0.72
CA LEU A 8 44.98 36.79 -1.64
C LEU A 8 43.93 37.26 -2.64
N GLY A 9 44.38 37.62 -3.84
CA GLY A 9 43.51 37.85 -4.98
C GLY A 9 42.81 36.55 -5.35
N CYS A 10 41.50 36.50 -5.12
CA CYS A 10 40.61 35.50 -5.68
C CYS A 10 40.18 35.94 -7.09
N ASP A 11 41.06 35.74 -8.08
CA ASP A 11 40.61 35.61 -9.46
C ASP A 11 39.99 34.22 -9.62
N SER A 12 38.74 34.07 -9.19
CA SER A 12 37.94 32.91 -9.56
C SER A 12 37.59 33.05 -11.04
N PRO A 13 37.97 32.11 -11.92
CA PRO A 13 37.59 32.17 -13.32
C PRO A 13 36.06 32.16 -13.41
N GLU A 14 35.50 33.07 -14.22
CA GLU A 14 34.07 33.05 -14.53
C GLU A 14 33.68 31.64 -14.99
N PRO A 15 32.66 31.01 -14.39
CA PRO A 15 32.24 29.68 -14.79
C PRO A 15 31.85 29.72 -16.26
N ASN A 16 32.50 28.86 -17.05
CA ASN A 16 32.26 28.70 -18.47
C ASN A 16 30.80 28.23 -18.67
N LYS A 17 29.90 29.16 -19.02
CA LYS A 17 28.44 28.96 -19.09
C LYS A 17 27.98 27.96 -20.17
N ASP A 18 28.89 27.44 -20.99
CA ASP A 18 28.55 26.69 -22.20
C ASP A 18 28.63 25.16 -22.06
N LYS A 19 28.92 24.60 -20.87
CA LYS A 19 28.85 23.16 -20.63
C LYS A 19 28.00 22.84 -19.41
N LEU A 20 26.87 22.17 -19.62
CA LEU A 20 26.15 21.52 -18.54
C LEU A 20 27.07 20.53 -17.83
N ASP A 21 26.91 20.43 -16.51
CA ASP A 21 27.54 19.37 -15.71
C ASP A 21 27.20 18.00 -16.33
N PRO A 22 28.17 17.14 -16.64
CA PRO A 22 27.93 15.78 -17.14
C PRO A 22 26.92 14.97 -16.30
N LEU A 23 26.86 15.22 -14.98
CA LEU A 23 25.86 14.61 -14.11
C LEU A 23 24.45 15.10 -14.41
N LEU A 24 24.29 16.38 -14.74
CA LEU A 24 23.01 16.97 -15.14
C LEU A 24 22.55 16.42 -16.49
N GLU A 25 23.46 16.17 -17.43
CA GLU A 25 23.13 15.51 -18.70
C GLU A 25 22.65 14.06 -18.51
N GLU A 26 23.34 13.27 -17.69
CA GLU A 26 22.90 11.91 -17.34
C GLU A 26 21.54 11.92 -16.61
N LEU A 27 21.32 12.89 -15.71
CA LEU A 27 20.06 13.06 -15.02
C LEU A 27 18.92 13.37 -15.99
N ILE A 28 19.10 14.31 -16.92
CA ILE A 28 18.11 14.64 -17.96
C ILE A 28 17.77 13.41 -18.81
N LEU A 29 18.75 12.57 -19.11
CA LEU A 29 18.52 11.32 -19.86
C LEU A 29 17.65 10.34 -19.05
N LEU A 30 17.95 10.17 -17.76
CA LEU A 30 17.15 9.34 -16.85
C LEU A 30 15.72 9.88 -16.71
N GLN A 31 15.54 11.21 -16.67
CA GLN A 31 14.22 11.84 -16.60
C GLN A 31 13.33 11.50 -17.80
N LYS A 32 13.92 11.48 -19.01
CA LYS A 32 13.20 11.19 -20.25
C LYS A 32 12.82 9.73 -20.38
N ASN A 33 13.71 8.82 -19.96
CA ASN A 33 13.59 7.38 -20.22
C ASN A 33 13.80 6.49 -18.97
N PRO A 34 13.07 6.70 -17.87
CA PRO A 34 13.34 6.04 -16.59
C PRO A 34 13.26 4.51 -16.63
N GLN A 35 12.42 3.95 -17.50
CA GLN A 35 12.18 2.50 -17.58
C GLN A 35 13.16 1.76 -18.49
N THR A 36 13.64 2.41 -19.55
CA THR A 36 14.49 1.77 -20.58
C THR A 36 15.98 1.99 -20.35
N GLN A 37 16.35 2.87 -19.43
CA GLN A 37 17.76 3.19 -19.15
C GLN A 37 18.49 2.01 -18.51
N ASP A 38 19.69 1.66 -18.99
CA ASP A 38 20.55 0.69 -18.31
C ASP A 38 21.21 1.36 -17.10
N CYS A 39 20.71 1.08 -15.88
CA CYS A 39 21.19 1.70 -14.65
C CYS A 39 22.69 1.45 -14.40
N ASN A 40 23.26 0.37 -14.94
CA ASN A 40 24.67 0.04 -14.73
C ASN A 40 25.62 1.01 -15.44
N LYS A 41 25.13 1.74 -16.46
CA LYS A 41 25.91 2.72 -17.22
C LYS A 41 25.93 4.11 -16.60
N LEU A 42 25.12 4.33 -15.56
CA LEU A 42 25.05 5.61 -14.86
C LEU A 42 26.11 5.70 -13.76
N ASN A 43 26.44 6.94 -13.39
CA ASN A 43 27.17 7.25 -12.17
C ASN A 43 26.56 6.52 -10.93
N PRO A 44 27.35 6.08 -9.93
CA PRO A 44 26.83 5.38 -8.74
C PRO A 44 25.60 6.01 -8.06
N SER A 45 25.54 7.34 -7.90
CA SER A 45 24.38 8.00 -7.28
C SER A 45 23.12 7.87 -8.15
N LEU A 46 23.24 8.13 -9.44
CA LEU A 46 22.17 7.98 -10.43
C LEU A 46 21.76 6.52 -10.65
N ARG A 47 22.69 5.58 -10.48
CA ARG A 47 22.40 4.13 -10.54
C ARG A 47 21.48 3.70 -9.43
N GLN A 48 21.72 4.13 -8.19
CA GLN A 48 20.83 3.84 -7.07
C GLN A 48 19.42 4.37 -7.36
N LYS A 49 19.32 5.61 -7.85
CA LYS A 49 18.03 6.22 -8.17
C LYS A 49 17.32 5.51 -9.33
N CYS A 50 18.04 5.19 -10.41
CA CYS A 50 17.52 4.40 -11.51
C CYS A 50 17.00 3.03 -11.05
N ASN A 51 17.72 2.35 -10.14
CA ASN A 51 17.26 1.09 -9.56
C ASN A 51 16.01 1.25 -8.69
N GLN A 52 15.90 2.33 -7.91
CA GLN A 52 14.69 2.67 -7.14
C GLN A 52 13.50 2.93 -8.07
N ILE A 53 13.69 3.69 -9.14
CA ILE A 53 12.65 3.95 -10.16
C ILE A 53 12.17 2.64 -10.79
N LYS A 54 13.11 1.77 -11.16
CA LYS A 54 12.80 0.45 -11.76
C LYS A 54 12.16 -0.53 -10.78
N SER A 55 12.37 -0.37 -9.47
CA SER A 55 11.72 -1.21 -8.46
C SER A 55 10.25 -0.84 -8.24
N ARG A 56 9.81 0.32 -8.76
CA ARG A 56 8.43 0.83 -8.68
C ARG A 56 7.73 0.89 -10.05
N PRO A 57 7.73 -0.18 -10.86
CA PRO A 57 7.20 -0.14 -12.23
C PRO A 57 5.71 0.27 -12.29
N HIS A 58 4.95 0.02 -11.22
CA HIS A 58 3.53 0.33 -11.13
C HIS A 58 3.21 1.83 -11.15
N LEU A 59 4.15 2.69 -10.74
CA LEU A 59 3.95 4.14 -10.80
C LEU A 59 4.03 4.67 -12.23
N TRP A 60 4.77 3.99 -13.10
CA TRP A 60 5.10 4.50 -14.43
C TRP A 60 4.11 4.05 -15.52
N ILE A 61 3.11 3.26 -15.13
CA ILE A 61 2.02 2.82 -16.00
C ILE A 61 0.81 3.69 -15.68
N LYS A 62 0.29 4.44 -16.66
CA LYS A 62 -0.93 5.26 -16.48
C LYS A 62 -2.08 4.37 -16.01
N GLN A 63 -2.61 4.68 -14.82
CA GLN A 63 -3.74 3.98 -14.23
C GLN A 63 -4.96 4.90 -14.23
N PRO A 64 -6.18 4.38 -14.47
CA PRO A 64 -7.38 5.19 -14.33
C PRO A 64 -7.63 5.51 -12.85
N HIS A 65 -7.71 6.79 -12.50
CA HIS A 65 -8.12 7.22 -11.16
C HIS A 65 -9.62 6.98 -10.97
N LEU A 66 -10.01 6.24 -9.92
CA LEU A 66 -11.41 5.98 -9.60
C LEU A 66 -11.78 6.68 -8.29
N ILE A 67 -12.75 7.60 -8.36
CA ILE A 67 -13.25 8.29 -7.16
C ILE A 67 -13.95 7.28 -6.25
N ALA A 68 -13.65 7.33 -4.95
CA ALA A 68 -14.34 6.51 -3.98
C ALA A 68 -15.85 6.76 -3.98
N LYS A 69 -16.63 5.70 -4.26
CA LYS A 69 -18.08 5.72 -4.16
C LYS A 69 -18.51 4.73 -3.09
N LYS A 70 -19.47 5.12 -2.27
CA LYS A 70 -20.15 4.26 -1.30
C LYS A 70 -20.93 3.17 -2.04
N SER A 71 -20.28 2.08 -2.40
CA SER A 71 -20.98 0.93 -2.97
C SER A 71 -21.33 -0.03 -1.83
N THR A 72 -22.46 0.21 -1.16
CA THR A 72 -23.12 -0.84 -0.35
C THR A 72 -23.44 -2.08 -1.20
N SER A 73 -23.52 -1.88 -2.52
CA SER A 73 -23.58 -2.86 -3.61
C SER A 73 -22.68 -2.38 -4.75
N GLY A 74 -21.78 -3.23 -5.26
CA GLY A 74 -20.85 -2.86 -6.34
C GLY A 74 -19.36 -2.87 -5.96
N PRO A 75 -18.47 -2.67 -6.95
CA PRO A 75 -17.03 -2.90 -6.80
C PRO A 75 -16.35 -1.85 -5.92
N ILE A 76 -15.70 -2.29 -4.84
CA ILE A 76 -14.63 -1.52 -4.18
C ILE A 76 -13.49 -1.36 -5.19
N SER A 77 -12.98 -0.18 -5.51
CA SER A 77 -11.76 -0.07 -6.33
C SER A 77 -10.51 -0.25 -5.46
N THR A 78 -9.43 -0.79 -6.00
CA THR A 78 -8.09 -0.71 -5.37
C THR A 78 -7.40 0.62 -5.65
N HIS A 79 -7.93 1.38 -6.61
CA HIS A 79 -7.42 2.67 -7.05
C HIS A 79 -8.37 3.80 -6.62
N LEU A 80 -8.66 3.85 -5.32
CA LEU A 80 -9.52 4.88 -4.75
C LEU A 80 -8.74 6.18 -4.60
N ILE A 81 -9.39 7.28 -4.92
CA ILE A 81 -8.98 8.63 -4.54
C ILE A 81 -10.07 9.29 -3.70
N PRO A 82 -9.71 10.20 -2.77
CA PRO A 82 -10.69 10.97 -2.01
C PRO A 82 -11.53 11.87 -2.92
N LYS A 83 -12.71 12.29 -2.43
CA LYS A 83 -13.52 13.32 -3.09
C LYS A 83 -12.72 14.61 -3.27
N ALA A 84 -13.01 15.34 -4.35
CA ALA A 84 -12.33 16.59 -4.68
C ALA A 84 -12.38 17.64 -3.55
N THR A 85 -13.46 17.66 -2.77
CA THR A 85 -13.60 18.55 -1.60
C THR A 85 -12.59 18.21 -0.50
N ALA A 86 -12.38 16.93 -0.22
CA ALA A 86 -11.41 16.45 0.76
C ALA A 86 -9.98 16.72 0.29
N LEU A 87 -9.69 16.44 -0.99
CA LEU A 87 -8.40 16.77 -1.60
C LEU A 87 -8.09 18.26 -1.49
N LYS A 88 -9.05 19.12 -1.84
CA LYS A 88 -8.87 20.57 -1.73
C LYS A 88 -8.59 21.00 -0.29
N GLN A 89 -9.28 20.44 0.70
CA GLN A 89 -9.03 20.75 2.12
C GLN A 89 -7.60 20.36 2.55
N LEU A 90 -7.15 19.16 2.18
CA LEU A 90 -5.78 18.71 2.43
C LEU A 90 -4.74 19.65 1.78
N GLN A 91 -4.94 19.99 0.51
CA GLN A 91 -4.05 20.89 -0.24
C GLN A 91 -4.01 22.31 0.37
N THR A 92 -5.16 22.88 0.76
CA THR A 92 -5.21 24.23 1.36
C THR A 92 -4.57 24.33 2.73
N SER A 93 -4.32 23.20 3.39
CA SER A 93 -3.64 23.18 4.68
C SER A 93 -2.14 23.45 4.53
N ILE A 94 -1.60 23.26 3.32
CA ILE A 94 -0.20 23.57 3.02
C ILE A 94 -0.07 25.06 2.64
N LYS A 95 0.68 25.82 3.44
CA LYS A 95 0.99 27.22 3.13
C LYS A 95 2.07 27.30 2.08
N THR A 96 1.85 28.08 1.02
CA THR A 96 2.88 28.36 0.01
C THR A 96 4.00 29.19 0.65
N ILE A 97 5.14 28.57 0.87
CA ILE A 97 6.39 29.23 1.29
C ILE A 97 7.27 29.34 0.05
N LYS A 98 7.97 30.47 -0.14
CA LYS A 98 9.04 30.52 -1.15
C LYS A 98 10.23 29.75 -0.57
N ALA A 99 10.57 28.62 -1.18
CA ALA A 99 11.81 27.94 -0.85
C ALA A 99 13.00 28.82 -1.28
N HIS A 100 13.96 29.03 -0.38
CA HIS A 100 15.29 29.47 -0.78
C HIS A 100 16.03 28.23 -1.28
N ASN A 101 16.28 28.17 -2.59
CA ASN A 101 16.82 26.98 -3.24
C ASN A 101 18.08 27.29 -4.03
N GLU A 102 19.15 26.56 -3.71
CA GLU A 102 20.41 26.54 -4.46
C GLU A 102 20.37 25.53 -5.63
N CYS A 103 19.32 24.70 -5.70
CA CYS A 103 19.16 23.70 -6.74
C CYS A 103 18.85 24.33 -8.11
N HIS A 104 19.43 23.76 -9.17
CA HIS A 104 19.02 24.07 -10.52
C HIS A 104 17.56 23.59 -10.76
N PRO A 105 16.68 24.34 -11.46
CA PRO A 105 15.26 23.98 -11.63
C PRO A 105 15.00 22.58 -12.22
N GLN A 106 15.96 22.07 -13.01
CA GLN A 106 15.89 20.75 -13.63
C GLN A 106 16.46 19.61 -12.76
N ASP A 107 17.11 19.94 -11.65
CA ASP A 107 17.69 18.96 -10.72
C ASP A 107 16.66 18.57 -9.65
N TRP A 108 15.70 17.74 -10.06
CA TRP A 108 14.67 17.23 -9.14
C TRP A 108 15.26 16.40 -8.00
N MET A 109 16.44 15.78 -8.17
CA MET A 109 17.06 15.00 -7.10
C MET A 109 17.52 15.90 -5.95
N CYS A 110 18.15 17.03 -6.27
CA CYS A 110 18.50 18.05 -5.29
C CYS A 110 17.26 18.53 -4.51
N PHE A 111 16.15 18.82 -5.21
CA PHE A 111 14.90 19.20 -4.56
C PHE A 111 14.32 18.11 -3.67
N THR A 112 14.32 16.85 -4.13
CA THR A 112 13.83 15.72 -3.33
C THR A 112 14.69 15.50 -2.08
N GLU A 113 16.02 15.62 -2.18
CA GLU A 113 16.92 15.50 -1.03
C GLU A 113 16.69 16.61 -0.01
N GLN A 114 16.54 17.87 -0.46
CA GLN A 114 16.19 18.96 0.45
C GLN A 114 14.81 18.74 1.08
N ALA A 115 13.83 18.25 0.32
CA ALA A 115 12.48 18.00 0.82
C ALA A 115 12.41 16.85 1.83
N LEU A 116 13.28 15.83 1.71
CA LEU A 116 13.44 14.76 2.70
C LEU A 116 13.96 15.28 4.04
N ASN A 117 14.81 16.31 4.00
CA ASN A 117 15.40 16.94 5.18
C ASN A 117 14.57 18.12 5.73
N ALA A 118 13.44 18.45 5.11
CA ALA A 118 12.60 19.55 5.56
C ALA A 118 11.94 19.24 6.91
N ASP A 119 11.85 20.25 7.78
CA ASP A 119 11.31 20.07 9.14
C ASP A 119 9.80 19.77 9.11
N ASN A 120 9.10 20.37 8.16
CA ASN A 120 7.65 20.33 8.07
C ASN A 120 7.12 20.10 6.65
N ALA A 121 5.88 19.61 6.54
CA ALA A 121 5.26 19.32 5.26
C ALA A 121 5.04 20.55 4.36
N ASN A 122 4.96 21.77 4.93
CA ASN A 122 4.86 22.98 4.10
C ASN A 122 6.16 23.25 3.34
N GLU A 123 7.28 23.15 4.03
CA GLU A 123 8.61 23.32 3.45
C GLU A 123 8.90 22.22 2.43
N ALA A 124 8.66 20.95 2.79
CA ALA A 124 8.79 19.84 1.85
C ALA A 124 7.93 20.05 0.59
N SER A 125 6.68 20.52 0.78
CA SER A 125 5.79 20.78 -0.35
C SER A 125 6.26 21.93 -1.23
N ALA A 126 6.81 23.00 -0.65
CA ALA A 126 7.38 24.10 -1.41
C ALA A 126 8.60 23.65 -2.25
N LEU A 127 9.44 22.79 -1.70
CA LEU A 127 10.60 22.23 -2.38
C LEU A 127 10.19 21.29 -3.52
N CYS A 128 9.29 20.34 -3.29
CA CYS A 128 8.77 19.48 -4.36
C CYS A 128 8.09 20.33 -5.44
N GLY A 129 7.25 21.30 -5.04
CA GLY A 129 6.55 22.25 -5.93
C GLY A 129 7.46 23.11 -6.82
N SER A 130 8.76 23.18 -6.52
CA SER A 130 9.74 23.91 -7.32
C SER A 130 10.30 23.09 -8.50
N ILE A 131 10.00 21.79 -8.56
CA ILE A 131 10.41 20.90 -9.65
C ILE A 131 9.55 21.17 -10.90
N GLU A 132 10.17 21.61 -12.00
CA GLU A 132 9.45 21.97 -13.25
C GLU A 132 8.73 20.78 -13.89
N SER A 133 9.30 19.57 -13.79
CA SER A 133 8.71 18.37 -14.36
C SER A 133 7.60 17.85 -13.45
N SER A 134 6.33 18.00 -13.87
CA SER A 134 5.15 17.48 -13.14
C SER A 134 5.31 16.02 -12.70
N LYS A 135 5.91 15.17 -13.52
CA LYS A 135 6.12 13.75 -13.18
C LYS A 135 7.11 13.56 -12.02
N TRP A 136 8.18 14.35 -11.97
CA TRP A 136 9.17 14.28 -10.88
C TRP A 136 8.73 15.06 -9.64
N ASN A 137 7.93 16.10 -9.83
CA ASN A 137 7.18 16.76 -8.77
C ASN A 137 6.25 15.76 -8.05
N ASP A 138 5.46 14.99 -8.79
CA ASP A 138 4.59 13.93 -8.24
C ASP A 138 5.39 12.85 -7.49
N GLU A 139 6.53 12.39 -8.04
CA GLU A 139 7.41 11.40 -7.37
C GLU A 139 8.01 11.97 -6.08
N CYS A 140 8.44 13.24 -6.09
CA CYS A 140 8.94 13.92 -4.90
C CYS A 140 7.88 13.89 -3.79
N TYR A 141 6.66 14.35 -4.08
CA TYR A 141 5.56 14.32 -3.11
C TYR A 141 5.30 12.92 -2.55
N PHE A 142 5.30 11.90 -3.41
CA PHE A 142 5.13 10.51 -2.99
C PHE A 142 6.26 10.11 -2.03
N GLU A 143 7.51 10.23 -2.46
CA GLU A 143 8.68 9.80 -1.70
C GLU A 143 8.75 10.48 -0.33
N ILE A 144 8.47 11.79 -0.25
CA ILE A 144 8.45 12.48 1.04
C ILE A 144 7.29 11.98 1.91
N ALA A 145 6.10 11.78 1.35
CA ALA A 145 4.96 11.27 2.10
C ALA A 145 5.25 9.90 2.74
N GLU A 146 5.88 8.99 1.99
CA GLU A 146 6.31 7.69 2.52
C GLU A 146 7.37 7.85 3.62
N HIS A 147 8.42 8.64 3.35
CA HIS A 147 9.51 8.83 4.28
C HIS A 147 9.03 9.43 5.61
N ARG A 148 8.16 10.45 5.54
CA ARG A 148 7.64 11.16 6.71
C ARG A 148 6.74 10.25 7.55
N LEU A 149 5.91 9.43 6.92
CA LEU A 149 5.13 8.43 7.63
C LEU A 149 6.02 7.38 8.32
N GLU A 150 7.04 6.88 7.61
CA GLU A 150 7.93 5.84 8.15
C GLU A 150 8.81 6.34 9.31
N THR A 151 9.23 7.61 9.28
CA THR A 151 10.14 8.18 10.28
C THR A 151 9.45 8.91 11.42
N GLN A 152 8.34 9.62 11.14
CA GLN A 152 7.67 10.49 12.11
C GLN A 152 6.30 9.96 12.54
N GLY A 153 5.71 9.01 11.80
CA GLY A 153 4.36 8.51 12.08
C GLY A 153 3.24 9.51 11.80
N ASP A 154 3.54 10.65 11.16
CA ASP A 154 2.58 11.74 10.90
C ASP A 154 1.72 11.41 9.66
N TYR A 155 0.57 10.76 9.88
CA TYR A 155 -0.30 10.35 8.78
C TYR A 155 -0.93 11.55 8.07
N LEU A 156 -1.42 12.55 8.82
CA LEU A 156 -2.11 13.70 8.24
C LEU A 156 -1.21 14.49 7.29
N ALA A 157 0.02 14.79 7.71
CA ALA A 157 0.95 15.51 6.85
C ALA A 157 1.38 14.69 5.63
N SER A 158 1.53 13.37 5.79
CA SER A 158 1.82 12.47 4.68
C SER A 158 0.64 12.42 3.68
N ALA A 159 -0.60 12.42 4.17
CA ALA A 159 -1.81 12.51 3.35
C ALA A 159 -1.91 13.84 2.60
N GLN A 160 -1.51 14.95 3.22
CA GLN A 160 -1.42 16.27 2.58
C GLN A 160 -0.41 16.24 1.43
N LEU A 161 0.80 15.70 1.63
CA LEU A 161 1.80 15.54 0.57
C LEU A 161 1.29 14.65 -0.56
N CYS A 162 0.67 13.49 -0.24
CA CYS A 162 0.05 12.65 -1.27
C CYS A 162 -1.00 13.39 -2.09
N SER A 163 -1.77 14.31 -1.49
CA SER A 163 -2.79 15.08 -2.22
C SER A 163 -2.24 16.00 -3.33
N HIS A 164 -0.93 16.23 -3.36
CA HIS A 164 -0.23 16.96 -4.42
C HIS A 164 0.42 16.05 -5.48
N SER A 165 0.46 14.73 -5.27
CA SER A 165 1.04 13.76 -6.22
C SER A 165 0.03 13.34 -7.30
N GLU A 166 -0.42 14.25 -8.16
CA GLU A 166 -1.57 14.05 -9.07
C GLU A 166 -1.55 12.69 -9.79
N SER A 167 -0.48 12.41 -10.55
CA SER A 167 -0.35 11.19 -11.34
C SER A 167 -0.23 9.92 -10.49
N PHE A 168 0.21 10.04 -9.23
CA PHE A 168 0.45 8.92 -8.31
C PHE A 168 -0.52 8.90 -7.13
N LEU A 169 -1.56 9.74 -7.14
CA LEU A 169 -2.38 10.05 -5.97
C LEU A 169 -2.92 8.80 -5.28
N SER A 170 -3.48 7.88 -6.07
CA SER A 170 -4.06 6.64 -5.54
C SER A 170 -3.00 5.68 -5.01
N ASP A 171 -1.88 5.53 -5.73
CA ASP A 171 -0.77 4.68 -5.29
C ASP A 171 -0.10 5.23 -4.02
N CYS A 172 0.01 6.56 -3.90
CA CYS A 172 0.55 7.25 -2.74
C CYS A 172 -0.27 6.93 -1.48
N PHE A 173 -1.59 7.18 -1.51
CA PHE A 173 -2.46 6.83 -0.38
C PHE A 173 -2.41 5.34 -0.04
N ARG A 174 -2.42 4.46 -1.04
CA ARG A 174 -2.31 3.01 -0.82
C ARG A 174 -1.00 2.64 -0.11
N HIS A 175 0.11 3.25 -0.51
CA HIS A 175 1.40 3.03 0.12
C HIS A 175 1.42 3.52 1.56
N LEU A 176 0.81 4.68 1.86
CA LEU A 176 0.65 5.13 3.25
C LEU A 176 -0.08 4.07 4.10
N ILE A 177 -1.18 3.50 3.60
CA ILE A 177 -1.91 2.45 4.32
C ILE A 177 -1.07 1.19 4.48
N PHE A 178 -0.32 0.79 3.45
CA PHE A 178 0.54 -0.39 3.54
C PHE A 178 1.69 -0.19 4.52
N THR A 179 2.23 1.03 4.61
CA THR A 179 3.23 1.40 5.62
C THR A 179 2.63 1.33 7.02
N LEU A 180 1.48 1.95 7.27
CA LEU A 180 0.77 1.81 8.56
C LEU A 180 0.49 0.35 8.89
N ALA A 181 0.11 -0.46 7.91
CA ALA A 181 -0.20 -1.86 8.12
C ALA A 181 0.99 -2.73 8.54
N LYS A 182 2.24 -2.28 8.29
CA LYS A 182 3.46 -2.99 8.75
C LYS A 182 3.54 -3.05 10.28
N SER A 183 2.86 -2.15 11.00
CA SER A 183 2.83 -2.13 12.47
C SER A 183 1.98 -3.24 13.09
N ALA A 184 1.21 -3.99 12.30
CA ALA A 184 0.51 -5.18 12.79
C ALA A 184 1.52 -6.17 13.41
N PRO A 185 1.33 -6.60 14.66
CA PRO A 185 2.22 -7.57 15.29
C PRO A 185 2.01 -8.98 14.69
N HIS A 186 2.69 -10.00 15.20
CA HIS A 186 2.40 -11.37 14.77
C HIS A 186 1.02 -11.82 15.28
N ALA A 187 0.33 -12.71 14.56
CA ALA A 187 -1.04 -13.10 14.91
C ALA A 187 -1.20 -13.71 16.31
N LEU A 188 -0.14 -14.25 16.91
CA LEU A 188 -0.15 -14.81 18.28
C LEU A 188 0.05 -13.77 19.39
N SER A 189 0.18 -12.49 19.03
CA SER A 189 0.46 -11.43 19.99
C SER A 189 -0.72 -11.18 20.94
N ASN A 190 -0.42 -10.59 22.09
CA ASN A 190 -1.42 -10.16 23.05
C ASN A 190 -2.06 -8.82 22.63
N GLU A 191 -3.08 -8.38 23.37
CA GLU A 191 -3.81 -7.13 23.08
C GLU A 191 -2.92 -5.87 23.12
N GLN A 192 -1.89 -5.84 23.97
CA GLN A 192 -0.99 -4.69 24.09
C GLN A 192 -0.15 -4.49 22.82
N ASP A 193 0.35 -5.57 22.23
CA ASP A 193 1.13 -5.52 20.99
C ASP A 193 0.30 -4.98 19.80
N TRP A 194 -1.02 -5.19 19.82
CA TRP A 194 -1.93 -4.69 18.78
C TRP A 194 -2.21 -3.18 18.88
N GLN A 195 -1.90 -2.53 20.01
CA GLN A 195 -2.30 -1.14 20.26
C GLN A 195 -1.75 -0.17 19.25
N LEU A 196 -0.50 -0.32 18.80
CA LEU A 196 0.07 0.57 17.77
C LEU A 196 -0.72 0.49 16.45
N PHE A 197 -1.08 -0.73 16.04
CA PHE A 197 -1.89 -0.93 14.84
C PHE A 197 -3.30 -0.37 14.98
N ILE A 198 -3.95 -0.56 16.15
CA ILE A 198 -5.26 0.03 16.46
C ILE A 198 -5.22 1.56 16.48
N ASN A 199 -4.19 2.16 17.10
CA ASN A 199 -4.02 3.61 17.17
C ASN A 199 -3.87 4.22 15.79
N ASN A 200 -3.07 3.61 14.91
CA ASN A 200 -2.93 4.04 13.52
C ASN A 200 -4.27 4.00 12.76
N MET A 201 -5.12 2.98 12.99
CA MET A 201 -6.47 2.94 12.42
C MET A 201 -7.39 4.00 13.00
N ASN A 202 -7.28 4.30 14.28
CA ASN A 202 -8.07 5.35 14.93
C ASN A 202 -7.70 6.74 14.39
N GLU A 203 -6.41 7.00 14.16
CA GLU A 203 -5.92 8.23 13.52
C GLU A 203 -6.39 8.35 12.07
N LEU A 204 -6.34 7.25 11.32
CA LEU A 204 -6.89 7.18 9.97
C LEU A 204 -8.40 7.49 9.98
N ASN A 205 -9.15 6.88 10.90
CA ASN A 205 -10.58 7.09 11.02
C ASN A 205 -10.93 8.52 11.46
N SER A 206 -10.20 9.10 12.41
CA SER A 206 -10.44 10.48 12.86
C SER A 206 -10.18 11.48 11.74
N THR A 207 -9.12 11.27 10.94
CA THR A 207 -8.79 12.10 9.78
C THR A 207 -9.90 12.04 8.73
N TRP A 208 -10.28 10.85 8.31
CA TRP A 208 -11.19 10.70 7.17
C TRP A 208 -12.67 10.75 7.50
N SER A 209 -13.08 10.49 8.74
CA SER A 209 -14.48 10.64 9.15
C SER A 209 -15.01 12.07 8.93
N ILE A 210 -14.13 13.07 9.00
CA ILE A 210 -14.42 14.48 8.75
C ILE A 210 -14.28 14.82 7.27
N LEU A 211 -13.21 14.38 6.61
CA LEU A 211 -12.86 14.77 5.25
C LEU A 211 -13.65 14.01 4.18
N ASP A 212 -13.69 12.68 4.28
CA ASP A 212 -14.37 11.78 3.34
C ASP A 212 -14.59 10.39 3.97
N GLN A 213 -15.72 10.22 4.65
CA GLN A 213 -16.04 9.00 5.40
C GLN A 213 -15.98 7.73 4.53
N ASP A 214 -16.37 7.81 3.26
CA ASP A 214 -16.40 6.65 2.37
C ASP A 214 -14.98 6.21 1.99
N PHE A 215 -14.10 7.18 1.70
CA PHE A 215 -12.69 6.92 1.45
C PHE A 215 -12.02 6.36 2.71
N GLY A 216 -12.24 6.98 3.87
CA GLY A 216 -11.72 6.52 5.15
C GLY A 216 -12.10 5.08 5.48
N SER A 217 -13.37 4.74 5.30
CA SER A 217 -13.87 3.38 5.53
C SER A 217 -13.16 2.37 4.63
N ALA A 218 -12.94 2.71 3.35
CA ALA A 218 -12.21 1.84 2.44
C ALA A 218 -10.72 1.69 2.82
N GLN A 219 -10.06 2.77 3.25
CA GLN A 219 -8.67 2.69 3.72
C GLN A 219 -8.53 1.85 5.00
N ILE A 220 -9.49 1.92 5.93
CA ILE A 220 -9.52 1.07 7.13
C ILE A 220 -9.68 -0.41 6.75
N GLU A 221 -10.60 -0.73 5.84
CA GLU A 221 -10.78 -2.10 5.35
C GLU A 221 -9.51 -2.64 4.65
N LEU A 222 -8.83 -1.79 3.87
CA LEU A 222 -7.55 -2.12 3.24
C LEU A 222 -6.46 -2.36 4.30
N MET A 223 -6.43 -1.53 5.34
CA MET A 223 -5.49 -1.67 6.45
C MET A 223 -5.70 -2.98 7.21
N TRP A 224 -6.95 -3.36 7.49
CA TRP A 224 -7.27 -4.67 8.06
C TRP A 224 -6.80 -5.81 7.15
N ALA A 225 -7.15 -5.76 5.87
CA ALA A 225 -6.78 -6.82 4.92
C ALA A 225 -5.26 -7.01 4.82
N LYS A 226 -4.49 -5.92 4.81
CA LYS A 226 -3.02 -5.98 4.74
C LYS A 226 -2.38 -6.36 6.08
N GLY A 227 -2.78 -5.70 7.16
CA GLY A 227 -2.20 -5.89 8.49
C GLY A 227 -2.41 -7.31 9.03
N ILE A 228 -3.62 -7.85 8.88
CA ILE A 228 -3.94 -9.21 9.31
C ILE A 228 -3.21 -10.26 8.48
N ASP A 229 -3.04 -10.03 7.17
CA ASP A 229 -2.24 -10.92 6.32
C ASP A 229 -0.77 -10.97 6.77
N LEU A 230 -0.17 -9.81 7.02
CA LEU A 230 1.19 -9.71 7.57
C LEU A 230 1.28 -10.37 8.95
N ALA A 231 0.27 -10.23 9.80
CA ALA A 231 0.27 -10.80 11.15
C ALA A 231 0.32 -12.33 11.14
N TYR A 232 -0.55 -12.98 10.36
CA TYR A 232 -0.53 -14.44 10.23
C TYR A 232 0.73 -14.95 9.56
N GLU A 233 1.26 -14.18 8.62
CA GLU A 233 2.52 -14.52 7.98
C GLU A 233 3.70 -14.51 8.96
N LYS A 234 3.85 -13.44 9.75
CA LYS A 234 4.86 -13.32 10.81
C LYS A 234 4.77 -14.48 11.81
N ALA A 235 3.56 -14.94 12.14
CA ALA A 235 3.35 -16.03 13.09
C ALA A 235 3.80 -17.41 12.56
N GLY A 236 3.69 -17.65 11.24
CA GLY A 236 4.01 -18.95 10.64
C GLY A 236 3.08 -20.10 11.04
N ILE A 237 2.01 -19.81 11.77
CA ILE A 237 0.98 -20.75 12.23
C ILE A 237 -0.38 -20.03 12.28
N VAL A 238 -1.48 -20.77 12.14
CA VAL A 238 -2.84 -20.24 12.21
C VAL A 238 -3.45 -20.59 13.57
N ALA A 239 -3.84 -19.55 14.30
CA ALA A 239 -4.54 -19.61 15.57
C ALA A 239 -5.63 -18.53 15.66
N GLY A 240 -6.47 -18.64 16.69
CA GLY A 240 -7.63 -17.78 16.92
C GLY A 240 -7.36 -16.47 17.63
N ASN A 241 -6.15 -16.22 18.17
CA ASN A 241 -5.87 -15.03 19.01
C ASN A 241 -6.45 -13.72 18.45
N PRO A 242 -6.29 -13.38 17.16
CA PRO A 242 -6.85 -12.13 16.62
C PRO A 242 -8.39 -12.05 16.75
N LEU A 243 -9.13 -13.16 16.69
CA LEU A 243 -10.60 -13.16 16.83
C LEU A 243 -11.08 -12.76 18.22
N PHE A 244 -10.25 -12.97 19.25
CA PHE A 244 -10.57 -12.67 20.64
C PHE A 244 -10.13 -11.26 21.05
N ILE A 245 -9.12 -10.72 20.38
CA ILE A 245 -8.48 -9.45 20.71
C ILE A 245 -9.05 -8.31 19.86
N LEU A 246 -9.28 -8.56 18.57
CA LEU A 246 -9.61 -7.52 17.61
C LEU A 246 -11.12 -7.30 17.47
N PRO A 247 -11.55 -6.09 17.08
CA PRO A 247 -12.96 -5.76 16.93
C PRO A 247 -13.62 -6.57 15.80
N LYS A 248 -14.95 -6.71 15.86
CA LYS A 248 -15.72 -7.64 14.99
C LYS A 248 -15.58 -7.34 13.50
N GLU A 249 -15.34 -6.10 13.15
CA GLU A 249 -15.14 -5.59 11.79
C GLU A 249 -13.91 -6.23 11.13
N SER A 250 -12.90 -6.64 11.92
CA SER A 250 -11.70 -7.31 11.42
C SER A 250 -11.93 -8.79 11.05
N ARG A 251 -13.04 -9.40 11.50
CA ARG A 251 -13.28 -10.85 11.35
C ARG A 251 -13.23 -11.34 9.90
N PRO A 252 -13.86 -10.69 8.90
CA PRO A 252 -13.72 -11.07 7.49
C PRO A 252 -12.25 -11.21 7.04
N HIS A 253 -11.38 -10.31 7.52
CA HIS A 253 -9.96 -10.28 7.17
C HIS A 253 -9.17 -11.36 7.90
N ILE A 254 -9.52 -11.62 9.16
CA ILE A 254 -8.98 -12.74 9.95
C ILE A 254 -9.30 -14.08 9.27
N LEU A 255 -10.56 -14.32 8.94
CA LEU A 255 -10.98 -15.56 8.27
C LEU A 255 -10.29 -15.72 6.92
N ALA A 256 -10.17 -14.66 6.12
CA ALA A 256 -9.50 -14.69 4.83
C ALA A 256 -8.01 -15.06 4.94
N SER A 257 -7.28 -14.39 5.82
CA SER A 257 -5.84 -14.61 6.00
C SER A 257 -5.57 -15.97 6.66
N ALA A 258 -6.30 -16.33 7.73
CA ALA A 258 -6.18 -17.63 8.38
C ALA A 258 -6.43 -18.78 7.40
N THR A 259 -7.49 -18.70 6.60
CA THR A 259 -7.84 -19.71 5.59
C THR A 259 -6.72 -19.89 4.58
N TYR A 260 -6.24 -18.80 3.97
CA TYR A 260 -5.17 -18.87 2.98
C TYR A 260 -3.90 -19.47 3.58
N GLN A 261 -3.50 -19.02 4.76
CA GLN A 261 -2.28 -19.46 5.41
C GLN A 261 -2.34 -20.95 5.78
N LEU A 262 -3.48 -21.41 6.28
CA LEU A 262 -3.69 -22.83 6.60
C LEU A 262 -3.66 -23.71 5.35
N MET A 263 -4.39 -23.31 4.30
CA MET A 263 -4.39 -24.03 3.02
C MET A 263 -3.01 -24.02 2.35
N ARG A 264 -2.23 -22.94 2.50
CA ARG A 264 -0.85 -22.88 2.02
C ARG A 264 0.07 -23.86 2.75
N MET A 265 -0.16 -24.07 4.05
CA MET A 265 0.64 -25.00 4.86
C MET A 265 0.27 -26.46 4.60
N GLU A 266 -1.02 -26.76 4.45
CA GLU A 266 -1.54 -28.14 4.39
C GLU A 266 -1.89 -28.61 2.98
N GLY A 267 -1.98 -27.71 1.99
CA GLY A 267 -2.30 -28.00 0.59
C GLY A 267 -3.81 -28.12 0.33
N CYS A 268 -4.31 -27.52 -0.77
CA CYS A 268 -5.75 -27.39 -1.04
C CYS A 268 -6.53 -28.71 -1.12
N GLN A 269 -5.88 -29.78 -1.59
CA GLN A 269 -6.50 -31.09 -1.81
C GLN A 269 -6.67 -31.95 -0.55
N SER A 270 -6.23 -31.44 0.60
CA SER A 270 -6.23 -32.21 1.85
C SER A 270 -7.64 -32.43 2.41
N PHE A 271 -8.62 -31.60 2.03
CA PHE A 271 -10.00 -31.69 2.50
C PHE A 271 -10.99 -31.29 1.40
N THR A 272 -12.25 -31.73 1.55
CA THR A 272 -13.39 -31.20 0.80
C THR A 272 -13.74 -29.78 1.28
N LEU A 273 -14.66 -29.10 0.59
CA LEU A 273 -15.09 -27.75 0.97
C LEU A 273 -15.65 -27.70 2.41
N THR A 274 -16.49 -28.67 2.79
CA THR A 274 -17.00 -28.79 4.18
C THR A 274 -15.89 -29.16 5.17
N GLY A 275 -15.00 -30.08 4.80
CA GLY A 275 -13.87 -30.47 5.65
C GLY A 275 -12.93 -29.30 5.95
N TRP A 276 -12.73 -28.40 4.98
CA TRP A 276 -11.98 -27.16 5.18
C TRP A 276 -12.66 -26.21 6.19
N VAL A 277 -13.98 -26.05 6.14
CA VAL A 277 -14.72 -25.23 7.12
C VAL A 277 -14.45 -25.74 8.53
N GLU A 278 -14.59 -27.04 8.77
CA GLU A 278 -14.33 -27.65 10.08
C GLU A 278 -12.86 -27.50 10.52
N ARG A 279 -11.92 -27.72 9.58
CA ARG A 279 -10.48 -27.61 9.82
C ARG A 279 -10.07 -26.20 10.23
N ILE A 280 -10.62 -25.18 9.57
CA ILE A 280 -10.34 -23.76 9.85
C ILE A 280 -10.97 -23.34 11.17
N LYS A 281 -12.25 -23.67 11.41
CA LYS A 281 -12.90 -23.42 12.70
C LYS A 281 -12.08 -23.99 13.85
N ARG A 282 -11.65 -25.25 13.74
CA ARG A 282 -10.78 -25.88 14.74
C ARG A 282 -9.44 -25.16 14.92
N ALA A 283 -8.82 -24.67 13.84
CA ALA A 283 -7.58 -23.88 13.98
C ALA A 283 -7.83 -22.58 14.76
N LEU A 284 -8.99 -21.95 14.54
CA LEU A 284 -9.37 -20.67 15.12
C LEU A 284 -9.97 -20.77 16.53
N THR A 285 -10.24 -21.98 17.05
CA THR A 285 -10.66 -22.14 18.46
C THR A 285 -9.51 -22.05 19.45
N TYR A 286 -8.27 -22.26 19.01
CA TYR A 286 -7.11 -22.24 19.90
C TYR A 286 -6.53 -20.84 20.05
N GLN A 287 -6.19 -20.46 21.28
CA GLN A 287 -5.26 -19.36 21.55
C GLN A 287 -3.89 -19.96 21.83
N LEU A 288 -2.85 -19.43 21.18
CA LEU A 288 -1.47 -19.86 21.34
C LEU A 288 -0.62 -18.72 21.89
N GLU A 289 0.43 -19.05 22.61
CA GLU A 289 1.37 -18.07 23.15
C GLU A 289 2.36 -17.58 22.07
N PRO A 290 2.88 -16.34 22.17
CA PRO A 290 3.91 -15.82 21.27
C PRO A 290 5.15 -16.72 21.12
N SER A 291 5.50 -17.47 22.17
CA SER A 291 6.62 -18.43 22.16
C SER A 291 6.42 -19.61 21.19
N GLN A 292 5.20 -19.80 20.67
CA GLN A 292 4.84 -20.90 19.78
C GLN A 292 4.88 -20.53 18.29
N THR A 293 5.47 -19.37 17.95
CA THR A 293 5.73 -18.97 16.57
C THR A 293 6.59 -19.99 15.83
N ARG A 294 6.45 -20.04 14.50
CA ARG A 294 7.30 -20.87 13.62
C ARG A 294 8.10 -19.97 12.68
N PRO A 295 9.26 -20.43 12.18
CA PRO A 295 10.00 -19.69 11.17
C PRO A 295 9.07 -19.29 10.02
N ALA A 296 8.89 -17.99 9.82
CA ALA A 296 8.08 -17.49 8.73
C ALA A 296 8.71 -17.94 7.41
N LYS A 297 7.93 -18.60 6.55
CA LYS A 297 8.33 -18.79 5.15
C LYS A 297 8.36 -17.40 4.51
N ALA A 298 9.41 -17.12 3.73
CA ALA A 298 9.60 -15.84 3.07
C ALA A 298 8.32 -15.32 2.43
N TYR A 299 8.04 -14.02 2.62
CA TYR A 299 6.88 -13.37 2.02
C TYR A 299 6.97 -13.47 0.52
N ILE A 300 6.12 -14.30 -0.07
CA ILE A 300 5.83 -14.17 -1.49
C ILE A 300 4.58 -13.29 -1.54
N ASN A 301 4.79 -12.00 -1.81
CA ASN A 301 3.73 -11.09 -2.18
C ASN A 301 3.20 -11.51 -3.56
N LEU A 302 2.47 -12.61 -3.60
CA LEU A 302 1.66 -12.95 -4.75
C LEU A 302 0.54 -11.92 -4.75
N LYS A 303 0.74 -10.81 -5.47
CA LYS A 303 -0.31 -9.83 -5.74
C LYS A 303 -1.57 -10.61 -6.05
N ALA A 304 -2.58 -10.49 -5.20
CA ALA A 304 -3.82 -11.17 -5.44
C ALA A 304 -4.35 -10.52 -6.71
N LYS A 305 -4.31 -11.25 -7.84
CA LYS A 305 -4.95 -10.73 -9.05
C LYS A 305 -6.37 -10.31 -8.62
N ASP A 306 -6.71 -9.10 -8.98
CA ASP A 306 -8.03 -8.59 -8.71
C ASP A 306 -8.96 -9.27 -9.70
N ASN A 307 -9.79 -10.15 -9.15
CA ASN A 307 -10.54 -11.10 -9.94
C ASN A 307 -11.96 -10.69 -10.22
N TRP A 308 -12.35 -9.53 -9.70
CA TRP A 308 -13.65 -8.93 -9.92
C TRP A 308 -13.77 -8.52 -11.39
N ALA A 309 -14.31 -9.44 -12.21
CA ALA A 309 -14.59 -9.15 -13.60
C ALA A 309 -15.72 -8.10 -13.70
N ASN A 310 -15.74 -7.34 -14.80
CA ASN A 310 -16.81 -6.39 -15.16
C ASN A 310 -18.18 -7.07 -15.42
N GLN A 311 -18.45 -8.23 -14.81
CA GLN A 311 -19.73 -8.93 -14.96
C GLN A 311 -20.79 -8.22 -14.12
N ASN A 312 -21.82 -7.70 -14.79
CA ASN A 312 -22.96 -6.99 -14.18
C ASN A 312 -23.61 -7.73 -13.01
N THR A 313 -23.44 -9.05 -12.92
CA THR A 313 -23.99 -9.90 -11.85
C THR A 313 -23.33 -9.69 -10.49
N GLU A 314 -22.07 -9.23 -10.43
CA GLU A 314 -21.36 -9.04 -9.17
C GLU A 314 -21.67 -7.71 -8.47
N GLN A 315 -22.32 -6.79 -9.18
CA GLN A 315 -22.81 -5.55 -8.59
C GLN A 315 -23.87 -5.79 -7.51
N LEU A 316 -24.51 -6.97 -7.52
CA LEU A 316 -25.56 -7.35 -6.57
C LEU A 316 -25.03 -7.81 -5.21
N PHE A 317 -23.71 -8.03 -5.07
CA PHE A 317 -23.10 -8.53 -3.84
C PHE A 317 -22.26 -7.44 -3.17
N SER A 318 -22.31 -7.39 -1.84
CA SER A 318 -21.36 -6.60 -1.06
C SER A 318 -19.96 -7.22 -1.16
N ALA A 319 -18.95 -6.36 -1.36
CA ALA A 319 -17.56 -6.75 -1.47
C ALA A 319 -16.77 -6.33 -0.21
N VAL A 320 -15.67 -7.04 0.06
CA VAL A 320 -14.63 -6.67 1.03
C VAL A 320 -13.25 -6.92 0.42
N TYR A 321 -12.23 -6.24 0.94
CA TYR A 321 -10.84 -6.53 0.53
C TYR A 321 -10.44 -7.94 0.93
N TYR A 322 -9.59 -8.56 0.12
CA TYR A 322 -9.04 -9.88 0.31
C TYR A 322 -7.51 -9.81 0.22
N ARG A 323 -6.85 -10.01 1.37
CA ARG A 323 -5.39 -10.18 1.50
C ARG A 323 -4.60 -9.19 0.64
N THR A 324 -4.56 -7.93 1.06
CA THR A 324 -3.99 -6.76 0.36
C THR A 324 -4.96 -6.08 -0.60
N ASP A 325 -4.84 -6.29 -1.90
CA ASP A 325 -5.56 -5.56 -2.96
C ASP A 325 -6.62 -6.43 -3.68
N GLY A 326 -6.73 -7.70 -3.33
CA GLY A 326 -7.81 -8.55 -3.85
C GLY A 326 -9.19 -8.10 -3.36
N ARG A 327 -10.23 -8.54 -4.05
CA ARG A 327 -11.63 -8.31 -3.67
C ARG A 327 -12.38 -9.62 -3.62
N ARG A 328 -13.29 -9.75 -2.66
CA ARG A 328 -14.15 -10.92 -2.52
C ARG A 328 -15.57 -10.58 -2.09
N ILE A 329 -16.49 -11.49 -2.38
CA ILE A 329 -17.87 -11.39 -1.92
C ILE A 329 -17.86 -11.52 -0.39
N LYS A 330 -18.66 -10.71 0.30
CA LYS A 330 -18.89 -10.85 1.75
C LYS A 330 -20.00 -11.88 2.01
N GLY A 331 -19.69 -12.89 2.82
CA GLY A 331 -20.65 -13.86 3.34
C GLY A 331 -21.70 -13.21 4.24
N GLY A 332 -22.89 -13.81 4.26
CA GLY A 332 -23.99 -13.42 5.14
C GLY A 332 -23.96 -14.12 6.50
N SER A 333 -23.21 -15.23 6.62
CA SER A 333 -22.95 -15.96 7.86
C SER A 333 -21.47 -16.32 7.95
N GLU A 334 -21.00 -16.73 9.13
CA GLU A 334 -19.61 -17.18 9.31
C GLU A 334 -19.26 -18.39 8.44
N ASP A 335 -20.18 -19.34 8.28
CA ASP A 335 -19.98 -20.52 7.44
C ASP A 335 -19.90 -20.15 5.96
N GLU A 336 -20.81 -19.30 5.49
CA GLU A 336 -20.76 -18.80 4.12
C GLU A 336 -19.49 -17.99 3.85
N GLU A 337 -19.05 -17.20 4.84
CA GLU A 337 -17.82 -16.42 4.78
C GLU A 337 -16.58 -17.33 4.67
N LEU A 338 -16.51 -18.39 5.48
CA LEU A 338 -15.44 -19.39 5.40
C LEU A 338 -15.43 -20.10 4.05
N LEU A 339 -16.59 -20.53 3.55
CA LEU A 339 -16.71 -21.14 2.22
C LEU A 339 -16.17 -20.21 1.13
N ILE A 340 -16.53 -18.92 1.16
CA ILE A 340 -15.99 -17.92 0.23
C ILE A 340 -14.47 -17.78 0.40
N CYS A 341 -13.96 -17.67 1.62
CA CYS A 341 -12.52 -17.57 1.88
C CYS A 341 -11.73 -18.78 1.36
N ILE A 342 -12.30 -19.98 1.49
CA ILE A 342 -11.71 -21.23 0.98
C ILE A 342 -11.60 -21.20 -0.53
N LEU A 343 -12.66 -20.79 -1.23
CA LEU A 343 -12.66 -20.67 -2.69
C LEU A 343 -11.72 -19.56 -3.20
N GLU A 344 -11.61 -18.46 -2.47
CA GLU A 344 -10.63 -17.39 -2.78
C GLU A 344 -9.20 -17.88 -2.63
N ALA A 345 -8.91 -18.66 -1.58
CA ALA A 345 -7.60 -19.22 -1.35
C ALA A 345 -7.28 -20.32 -2.38
N SER A 346 -8.23 -21.21 -2.68
CA SER A 346 -8.04 -22.30 -3.64
C SER A 346 -7.74 -21.78 -5.05
N ALA A 347 -8.36 -20.66 -5.46
CA ALA A 347 -8.07 -20.02 -6.74
C ALA A 347 -6.64 -19.48 -6.88
N ARG A 348 -5.90 -19.33 -5.78
CA ARG A 348 -4.55 -18.73 -5.74
C ARG A 348 -3.46 -19.71 -5.33
N LEU A 349 -3.84 -20.93 -4.96
CA LEU A 349 -2.95 -21.98 -4.53
C LEU A 349 -3.00 -23.15 -5.52
N PRO A 350 -1.90 -23.92 -5.68
CA PRO A 350 -1.90 -25.09 -6.55
C PRO A 350 -3.02 -26.08 -6.21
N GLN A 351 -3.54 -26.76 -7.24
CA GLN A 351 -4.52 -27.84 -7.11
C GLN A 351 -5.85 -27.44 -6.45
N GLY A 352 -6.17 -26.14 -6.39
CA GLY A 352 -7.42 -25.65 -5.81
C GLY A 352 -8.68 -25.84 -6.68
N GLU A 353 -8.53 -26.28 -7.94
CA GLU A 353 -9.62 -26.44 -8.91
C GLU A 353 -10.73 -27.38 -8.42
N ILE A 354 -10.36 -28.43 -7.66
CA ILE A 354 -11.32 -29.40 -7.09
C ILE A 354 -12.35 -28.68 -6.20
N LEU A 355 -11.88 -27.81 -5.31
CA LEU A 355 -12.74 -27.02 -4.41
C LEU A 355 -13.61 -26.02 -5.18
N LEU A 356 -13.07 -25.42 -6.26
CA LEU A 356 -13.87 -24.54 -7.12
C LEU A 356 -15.02 -25.30 -7.79
N LYS A 357 -14.80 -26.54 -8.25
CA LYS A 357 -15.85 -27.41 -8.81
C LYS A 357 -16.91 -27.80 -7.78
N GLU A 358 -16.53 -28.02 -6.53
CA GLU A 358 -17.47 -28.21 -5.42
C GLU A 358 -18.32 -26.95 -5.18
N GLY A 359 -17.67 -25.77 -5.15
CA GLY A 359 -18.33 -24.48 -4.96
C GLY A 359 -19.40 -24.16 -6.01
N LEU A 360 -19.21 -24.59 -7.27
CA LEU A 360 -20.22 -24.45 -8.33
C LEU A 360 -21.53 -25.20 -8.04
N LYS A 361 -21.48 -26.27 -7.25
CA LYS A 361 -22.63 -27.12 -6.91
C LYS A 361 -23.27 -26.73 -5.57
N HIS A 362 -22.69 -25.76 -4.86
CA HIS A 362 -23.16 -25.37 -3.53
C HIS A 362 -24.51 -24.64 -3.60
N GLN A 363 -25.34 -24.73 -2.55
CA GLN A 363 -26.69 -24.13 -2.54
C GLN A 363 -26.69 -22.58 -2.46
N SER A 364 -25.65 -21.99 -1.88
CA SER A 364 -25.53 -20.53 -1.80
C SER A 364 -25.08 -19.92 -3.14
N LYS A 365 -25.86 -18.95 -3.62
CA LYS A 365 -25.54 -18.16 -4.83
C LYS A 365 -24.22 -17.40 -4.71
N LYS A 366 -23.85 -16.92 -3.51
CA LYS A 366 -22.58 -16.21 -3.29
C LYS A 366 -21.38 -17.15 -3.45
N VAL A 367 -21.49 -18.36 -2.90
CA VAL A 367 -20.47 -19.41 -3.01
C VAL A 367 -20.32 -19.86 -4.48
N GLN A 368 -21.44 -20.12 -5.16
CA GLN A 368 -21.45 -20.45 -6.60
C GLN A 368 -20.80 -19.34 -7.44
N GLN A 369 -21.17 -18.07 -7.21
CA GLN A 369 -20.61 -16.94 -7.96
C GLN A 369 -19.10 -16.81 -7.72
N THR A 370 -18.65 -16.98 -6.47
CA THR A 370 -17.21 -16.95 -6.13
C THR A 370 -16.44 -18.02 -6.89
N ALA A 371 -16.94 -19.27 -6.91
CA ALA A 371 -16.34 -20.35 -7.66
C ALA A 371 -16.32 -20.10 -9.17
N LYS A 372 -17.47 -19.67 -9.73
CA LYS A 372 -17.63 -19.39 -11.17
C LYS A 372 -16.62 -18.35 -11.64
N ARG A 373 -16.46 -17.26 -10.90
CA ARG A 373 -15.51 -16.17 -11.22
C ARG A 373 -14.07 -16.66 -11.33
N HIS A 374 -13.68 -17.62 -10.48
CA HIS A 374 -12.31 -18.11 -10.46
C HIS A 374 -12.04 -19.20 -11.51
N ILE A 375 -13.05 -19.93 -11.98
CA ILE A 375 -12.92 -20.95 -13.04
C ILE A 375 -12.85 -20.33 -14.44
N MET A 376 -13.51 -19.19 -14.69
CA MET A 376 -13.57 -18.55 -16.02
C MET A 376 -12.26 -17.83 -16.43
N ARG A 377 -11.11 -18.27 -15.93
CA ARG A 377 -9.79 -17.64 -16.07
C ARG A 377 -8.81 -18.62 -16.64
#